data_AF-A0A959FXZ9-F1
#
_entry.id   AF-A0A959FXZ9-F1
#
_cell.length_a   1.000
_cell.length_b   1.000
_cell.length_c   1.000
_cell.angle_alpha   90.00
_cell.angle_beta   90.00
_cell.angle_gamma   90.00
#
_symmetry.space_group_name_H-M   'P 1'
#
loop_
_entity.id
_entity.type
_entity.pdbx_description
1 polymer ?
#
loop_
_entity_poly.entity_id
_entity_poly.type
_entity_poly.pdbx_seq_one_letter_code
_entity_poly.pdbx_strand_id
1 'polypeptide(L)'
;GYHCWLSNSQVALFIVDQPHNRLILVDTKDQSQETLESINVGRCLKRTPQGQLAFIDKETSNNWVITTYDLRTKEYTRVIKTLSGSEDFEILKDGSYIMGQGTKLYHYDPSNGEIKGWQEVTDLRYYDIHKITRLAVSANNRLALVAE
;
A
#
# COMPACT_ATOMS: atom_id res chain seq x y z
N GLY A 1 -5.17 14.87 -3.00
CA GLY A 1 -4.93 13.92 -1.90
C GLY A 1 -5.14 12.52 -2.41
N TYR A 2 -4.67 11.51 -1.67
CA TYR A 2 -4.89 10.09 -2.00
C TYR A 2 -6.04 9.56 -1.14
N HIS A 3 -6.81 8.60 -1.68
CA HIS A 3 -7.91 8.00 -0.95
C HIS A 3 -8.08 6.53 -1.33
N CYS A 4 -8.76 5.77 -0.47
CA CYS A 4 -9.16 4.39 -0.73
C CYS A 4 -10.57 4.14 -0.20
N TRP A 5 -11.48 3.68 -1.07
CA TRP A 5 -12.79 3.21 -0.65
C TRP A 5 -12.67 1.87 0.07
N LEU A 6 -13.26 1.80 1.25
CA LEU A 6 -13.28 0.60 2.12
C LEU A 6 -14.64 -0.10 2.09
N SER A 7 -15.69 0.66 1.79
CA SER A 7 -17.05 0.19 1.53
C SER A 7 -17.77 1.23 0.65
N ASN A 8 -19.09 1.10 0.48
CA ASN A 8 -19.90 2.07 -0.26
C ASN A 8 -20.06 3.42 0.46
N SER A 9 -19.67 3.53 1.73
CA SER A 9 -19.71 4.79 2.49
C SER A 9 -18.45 5.11 3.26
N GLN A 10 -17.57 4.14 3.49
CA GLN A 10 -16.32 4.38 4.24
C GLN A 10 -15.17 4.63 3.27
N VAL A 11 -14.44 5.71 3.51
CA VAL A 11 -13.26 6.11 2.74
C VAL A 11 -12.11 6.42 3.68
N ALA A 12 -10.93 5.91 3.35
CA ALA A 12 -9.67 6.31 3.97
C ALA A 12 -9.04 7.45 3.17
N LEU A 13 -8.58 8.49 3.85
CA LEU A 13 -8.02 9.70 3.26
C LEU A 13 -6.59 9.91 3.73
N PHE A 14 -5.70 10.18 2.78
CA PHE A 14 -4.37 10.73 3.02
C PHE A 14 -4.45 12.25 3.05
N ILE A 15 -4.12 12.84 4.19
CA ILE A 15 -4.11 14.30 4.41
C ILE A 15 -2.66 14.76 4.59
N VAL A 16 -2.24 15.72 3.75
CA VAL A 16 -0.94 16.37 3.89
C VAL A 16 -0.99 17.27 5.11
N ASP A 17 -0.08 17.06 6.06
CA ASP A 17 -0.03 17.82 7.31
C ASP A 17 1.39 17.89 7.87
N GLN A 18 1.59 18.71 8.92
CA GLN A 18 2.88 18.91 9.60
C GLN A 18 2.75 18.58 11.09
N PRO A 19 3.72 17.88 11.72
CA PRO A 19 4.97 17.37 11.14
C PRO A 19 4.83 16.07 10.34
N HIS A 20 3.67 15.41 10.40
CA HIS A 20 3.42 14.12 9.74
C HIS A 20 2.09 14.15 9.01
N ASN A 21 2.01 13.42 7.88
CA ASN A 21 0.74 13.24 7.18
C ASN A 21 -0.23 12.44 8.04
N ARG A 22 -1.52 12.73 7.92
CA ARG A 22 -2.57 12.05 8.68
C ARG A 22 -3.36 11.06 7.82
N LEU A 23 -3.76 9.96 8.45
CA LEU A 23 -4.71 9.00 7.92
C LEU A 23 -6.05 9.21 8.61
N ILE A 24 -7.08 9.54 7.85
CA ILE A 24 -8.43 9.80 8.37
C ILE A 24 -9.41 8.84 7.71
N LEU A 25 -10.22 8.15 8.51
CA LEU A 25 -11.37 7.39 8.06
C LEU A 25 -12.60 8.30 8.12
N VAL A 26 -13.40 8.30 7.05
CA VAL A 26 -14.65 9.07 6.97
C VAL A 26 -15.77 8.13 6.56
N ASP A 27 -16.92 8.21 7.23
CA ASP A 27 -18.18 7.65 6.72
C ASP A 27 -19.00 8.77 6.06
N THR A 28 -19.26 8.64 4.77
CA THR A 28 -19.96 9.66 3.98
C THR A 28 -21.46 9.73 4.25
N LYS A 29 -22.05 8.76 4.97
CA LYS A 29 -23.48 8.77 5.31
C LYS A 29 -23.79 9.73 6.45
N ASP A 30 -22.99 9.72 7.50
CA ASP A 30 -23.19 10.51 8.71
C ASP A 30 -22.11 11.59 8.93
N GLN A 31 -21.11 11.64 8.04
CA GLN A 31 -19.97 12.56 8.07
C GLN A 31 -19.08 12.38 9.31
N SER A 32 -19.19 11.23 9.99
CA SER A 32 -18.27 10.88 11.06
C SER A 32 -16.85 10.71 10.53
N GLN A 33 -15.87 11.09 11.36
CA GLN A 33 -14.46 10.99 11.04
C GLN A 33 -13.66 10.43 12.23
N GLU A 34 -12.69 9.59 11.92
CA GLU A 34 -11.76 9.00 12.88
C GLU A 34 -10.33 9.18 12.34
N THR A 35 -9.51 9.93 13.07
CA THR A 35 -8.08 10.02 12.76
C THR A 35 -7.38 8.79 13.34
N LEU A 36 -6.61 8.08 12.51
CA LEU A 36 -5.74 7.02 12.97
C LEU A 36 -4.43 7.64 13.46
N GLU A 37 -4.34 7.83 14.78
CA GLU A 37 -3.23 8.52 15.45
C GLU A 37 -1.92 7.71 15.43
N SER A 38 -0.79 8.40 15.66
CA SER A 38 0.56 7.82 15.72
C SER A 38 1.06 7.14 14.43
N ILE A 39 0.50 7.52 13.27
CA ILE A 39 0.90 7.01 11.96
C ILE A 39 1.47 8.16 11.13
N ASN A 40 2.61 7.95 10.49
CA ASN A 40 3.10 8.84 9.45
C ASN A 40 2.76 8.23 8.10
N VAL A 41 1.54 8.49 7.62
CA VAL A 41 0.99 7.73 6.51
C VAL A 41 1.70 8.08 5.20
N GLY A 42 2.01 7.06 4.40
CA GLY A 42 2.43 7.18 3.01
C GLY A 42 1.22 7.35 2.09
N ARG A 43 1.47 7.82 0.88
CA ARG A 43 0.40 8.14 -0.07
C ARG A 43 -0.34 6.93 -0.65
N CYS A 44 0.23 5.73 -0.57
CA CYS A 44 -0.39 4.52 -1.10
C CYS A 44 -1.35 3.90 -0.07
N LEU A 45 -2.65 3.91 -0.42
CA LEU A 45 -3.74 3.32 0.36
C LEU A 45 -4.43 2.26 -0.50
N LYS A 46 -4.66 1.07 0.04
CA LYS A 46 -5.29 -0.06 -0.64
C LYS A 46 -6.27 -0.79 0.26
N ARG A 47 -7.31 -1.39 -0.32
CA ARG A 47 -8.20 -2.31 0.39
C ARG A 47 -7.73 -3.73 0.14
N THR A 48 -7.50 -4.50 1.19
CA THR A 48 -7.14 -5.93 1.06
C THR A 48 -8.35 -6.75 0.58
N PRO A 49 -8.14 -7.95 0.02
CA PRO A 49 -9.24 -8.87 -0.28
C PRO A 49 -10.13 -9.17 0.93
N GLN A 50 -9.55 -9.18 2.14
CA GLN A 50 -10.25 -9.37 3.42
C GLN A 50 -10.99 -8.12 3.89
N GLY A 51 -10.88 -6.99 3.17
CA GLY A 51 -11.58 -5.74 3.46
C GLY A 51 -10.89 -4.84 4.47
N GLN A 52 -9.63 -5.11 4.81
CA GLN A 52 -8.81 -4.29 5.68
C GLN A 52 -8.21 -3.11 4.89
N LEU A 53 -7.82 -2.05 5.58
CA LEU A 53 -7.06 -0.96 4.98
C LEU A 53 -5.57 -1.29 5.04
N ALA A 54 -4.90 -1.36 3.90
CA ALA A 54 -3.44 -1.44 3.81
C ALA A 54 -2.86 -0.07 3.43
N PHE A 55 -1.77 0.32 4.09
CA PHE A 55 -1.07 1.57 3.84
C PHE A 55 0.41 1.43 4.18
N ILE A 56 1.23 2.41 3.75
CA ILE A 56 2.61 2.51 4.21
C ILE A 56 2.64 3.37 5.48
N ASP A 57 3.16 2.85 6.56
CA ASP A 57 3.54 3.61 7.74
C ASP A 57 5.03 3.97 7.67
N LYS A 58 5.33 5.26 7.65
CA LYS A 58 6.71 5.79 7.57
C LYS A 58 7.28 6.01 8.97
N GLU A 59 7.40 4.91 9.73
CA GLU A 59 7.82 4.89 11.14
C GLU A 59 9.09 5.72 11.38
N THR A 60 10.07 5.62 10.47
CA THR A 60 11.23 6.53 10.40
C THR A 60 11.59 6.87 8.96
N SER A 61 12.55 7.77 8.74
CA SER A 61 13.04 8.13 7.39
C SER A 61 13.53 6.93 6.57
N ASN A 62 14.04 5.88 7.23
CA ASN A 62 14.65 4.72 6.58
C ASN A 62 13.88 3.40 6.84
N ASN A 63 12.77 3.45 7.57
CA ASN A 63 12.01 2.27 7.94
C ASN A 63 10.53 2.51 7.66
N TRP A 64 10.11 2.13 6.46
CA TRP A 64 8.72 2.20 6.02
C TRP A 64 8.17 0.78 5.96
N VAL A 65 6.93 0.63 6.42
CA VAL A 65 6.30 -0.68 6.62
C VAL A 65 4.93 -0.66 5.99
N ILE A 66 4.62 -1.68 5.20
CA ILE A 66 3.24 -1.94 4.80
C ILE A 66 2.51 -2.47 6.03
N THR A 67 1.48 -1.77 6.46
CA THR A 67 0.66 -2.08 7.63
C THR A 67 -0.78 -2.23 7.19
N THR A 68 -1.47 -3.24 7.71
CA THR A 68 -2.93 -3.39 7.56
C THR A 68 -3.63 -2.97 8.84
N TYR A 69 -4.79 -2.35 8.70
CA TYR A 69 -5.69 -1.98 9.78
C TYR A 69 -7.05 -2.65 9.57
N ASP A 70 -7.46 -3.43 10.56
CA ASP A 70 -8.77 -4.08 10.59
C ASP A 70 -9.84 -3.10 11.09
N LEU A 71 -10.81 -2.79 10.24
CA LEU A 71 -11.86 -1.81 10.56
C LEU A 71 -12.78 -2.26 11.70
N ARG A 72 -12.88 -3.57 11.94
CA ARG A 72 -13.75 -4.18 12.94
C ARG A 72 -13.02 -4.35 14.27
N THR A 73 -11.81 -4.92 14.25
CA THR A 73 -11.05 -5.17 15.49
C THR A 73 -10.21 -3.98 15.92
N LYS A 74 -10.02 -2.99 15.03
CA LYS A 74 -9.18 -1.80 15.25
C LYS A 74 -7.71 -2.14 15.44
N GLU A 75 -7.28 -3.31 15.00
CA GLU A 75 -5.91 -3.81 15.15
C GLU A 75 -5.04 -3.46 13.95
N TYR A 76 -3.79 -3.11 14.24
CA TYR A 76 -2.74 -2.92 13.26
C TYR A 76 -1.90 -4.20 13.13
N THR A 77 -1.64 -4.62 11.91
CA THR A 77 -0.73 -5.73 11.61
C THR A 77 0.36 -5.26 10.67
N ARG A 78 1.62 -5.42 11.09
CA ARG A 78 2.80 -5.18 10.23
C ARG A 78 2.89 -6.32 9.23
N VAL A 79 2.89 -6.00 7.94
CA VAL A 79 2.98 -6.99 6.86
C VAL A 79 4.45 -7.21 6.50
N ILE A 80 5.10 -6.18 5.96
CA ILE A 80 6.49 -6.25 5.49
C ILE A 80 7.08 -4.85 5.38
N LYS A 81 8.40 -4.72 5.49
CA LYS A 81 9.09 -3.47 5.13
C LYS A 81 8.96 -3.21 3.63
N THR A 82 8.81 -1.96 3.24
CA THR A 82 8.82 -1.60 1.81
C THR A 82 10.21 -1.85 1.21
N LEU A 83 10.28 -1.93 -0.11
CA LEU A 83 11.55 -1.68 -0.80
C LEU A 83 12.02 -0.25 -0.44
N SER A 84 13.32 -0.07 -0.24
CA SER A 84 13.87 1.21 0.24
C SER A 84 13.44 2.38 -0.65
N GLY A 85 12.89 3.42 -0.04
CA GLY A 85 12.39 4.62 -0.71
C GLY A 85 11.17 4.43 -1.62
N SER A 86 10.59 3.22 -1.68
CA SER A 86 9.44 2.95 -2.56
C SER A 86 8.12 3.29 -1.86
N GLU A 87 7.30 4.10 -2.53
CA GLU A 87 6.09 4.69 -1.96
C GLU A 87 4.78 4.02 -2.40
N ASP A 88 4.83 3.15 -3.40
CA ASP A 88 3.64 2.55 -4.01
C ASP A 88 3.75 1.03 -4.00
N PHE A 89 2.64 0.38 -3.68
CA PHE A 89 2.46 -1.07 -3.75
C PHE A 89 1.07 -1.38 -4.32
N GLU A 90 0.91 -2.58 -4.86
CA GLU A 90 -0.39 -3.13 -5.21
C GLU A 90 -0.63 -4.44 -4.46
N ILE A 91 -1.90 -4.77 -4.25
CA ILE A 91 -2.33 -6.04 -3.66
C ILE A 91 -3.00 -6.86 -4.78
N LEU A 92 -2.51 -8.07 -4.99
CA LEU A 92 -3.06 -9.03 -5.93
C LEU A 92 -4.28 -9.73 -5.32
N LYS A 93 -5.10 -10.38 -6.17
CA LYS A 93 -6.33 -11.05 -5.72
C LYS A 93 -6.11 -12.14 -4.68
N ASP A 94 -4.98 -12.82 -4.74
CA ASP A 94 -4.60 -13.86 -3.79
C ASP A 94 -4.13 -13.29 -2.43
N GLY A 95 -4.06 -11.97 -2.29
CA GLY A 95 -3.61 -11.28 -1.07
C GLY A 95 -2.09 -11.06 -1.02
N SER A 96 -1.36 -11.47 -2.06
CA SER A 96 0.05 -11.14 -2.20
C SER A 96 0.26 -9.70 -2.66
N TYR A 97 1.47 -9.20 -2.50
CA TYR A 97 1.85 -7.82 -2.74
C TYR A 97 2.84 -7.74 -3.90
N ILE A 98 2.78 -6.63 -4.65
CA ILE A 98 3.77 -6.31 -5.68
C ILE A 98 4.26 -4.86 -5.53
N MET A 99 5.56 -4.66 -5.67
CA MET A 99 6.20 -3.34 -5.68
C MET A 99 7.18 -3.22 -6.85
N GLY A 100 7.37 -2.00 -7.32
CA GLY A 100 8.39 -1.66 -8.31
C GLY A 100 9.53 -0.87 -7.65
N GLN A 101 10.77 -1.18 -8.02
CA GLN A 101 11.94 -0.39 -7.63
C GLN A 101 12.97 -0.38 -8.75
N GLY A 102 13.33 0.81 -9.22
CA GLY A 102 14.17 0.96 -10.42
C GLY A 102 13.49 0.25 -11.60
N THR A 103 14.21 -0.65 -12.27
CA THR A 103 13.70 -1.41 -13.41
C THR A 103 12.96 -2.68 -13.03
N LYS A 104 12.90 -3.03 -11.74
CA LYS A 104 12.51 -4.37 -11.28
C LYS A 104 11.15 -4.40 -10.60
N LEU A 105 10.44 -5.49 -10.81
CA LEU A 105 9.24 -5.84 -10.06
C LEU A 105 9.57 -6.87 -8.99
N TYR A 106 8.99 -6.70 -7.82
CA TYR A 106 9.14 -7.58 -6.67
C TYR A 106 7.78 -8.02 -6.15
N HIS A 107 7.69 -9.29 -5.75
CA HIS A 107 6.50 -9.91 -5.21
C HIS A 107 6.73 -10.39 -3.78
N TYR A 108 5.69 -10.33 -2.96
CA TYR A 108 5.72 -10.87 -1.61
C TYR A 108 4.38 -11.54 -1.29
N ASP A 109 4.43 -12.82 -0.91
CA ASP A 109 3.27 -13.58 -0.49
C ASP A 109 3.31 -13.82 1.03
N PRO A 110 2.43 -13.18 1.82
CA PRO A 110 2.39 -13.37 3.27
C PRO A 110 1.89 -14.76 3.69
N SER A 111 1.25 -15.51 2.79
CA SER A 111 0.79 -16.88 3.05
C SER A 111 1.91 -17.92 2.86
N ASN A 112 2.97 -17.55 2.14
CA ASN A 112 4.13 -18.39 1.93
C ASN A 112 5.09 -18.30 3.14
N GLY A 113 4.97 -19.26 4.06
CA GLY A 113 5.81 -19.32 5.26
C GLY A 113 7.30 -19.61 5.02
N GLU A 114 7.69 -20.06 3.82
CA GLU A 114 9.09 -20.36 3.48
C GLU A 114 9.85 -19.11 3.06
N ILE A 115 9.19 -18.20 2.34
CA ILE A 115 9.79 -16.99 1.78
C ILE A 115 9.40 -15.77 2.61
N LYS A 116 10.35 -15.24 3.40
CA LYS A 116 10.08 -14.17 4.38
C LYS A 116 10.21 -12.74 3.85
N GLY A 117 10.35 -12.54 2.54
CA GLY A 117 10.56 -11.19 1.99
C GLY A 117 10.37 -11.08 0.50
N TRP A 118 10.54 -9.86 -0.01
CA TRP A 118 10.42 -9.52 -1.43
C TRP A 118 11.27 -10.42 -2.32
N GLN A 119 10.63 -11.04 -3.31
CA GLN A 119 11.27 -11.81 -4.36
C GLN A 119 11.23 -11.01 -5.66
N GLU A 120 12.36 -10.94 -6.36
CA GLU A 120 12.38 -10.35 -7.70
C GLU A 120 11.59 -11.25 -8.66
N VAL A 121 10.66 -10.64 -9.40
CA VAL A 121 9.85 -11.34 -10.41
C VAL A 121 10.46 -11.18 -11.79
N THR A 122 10.85 -9.95 -12.13
CA THR A 122 11.40 -9.63 -13.44
C THR A 122 12.15 -8.30 -13.42
N ASP A 123 13.07 -8.14 -14.37
CA ASP A 123 13.76 -6.90 -14.66
C ASP A 123 13.33 -6.38 -16.03
N LEU A 124 12.70 -5.21 -16.05
CA LEU A 124 12.10 -4.61 -17.24
C LEU A 124 13.07 -3.76 -18.04
N ARG A 125 14.38 -3.72 -17.69
CA ARG A 125 15.39 -2.95 -18.43
C ARG A 125 15.45 -3.29 -19.92
N TYR A 126 15.10 -4.52 -20.28
CA TYR A 126 15.10 -5.02 -21.66
C TYR A 126 13.95 -4.46 -22.51
N TYR A 127 13.01 -3.76 -21.87
CA TYR A 127 11.91 -3.03 -22.51
C TYR A 127 12.10 -1.51 -22.46
N ASP A 128 13.34 -1.06 -22.28
CA ASP A 128 13.70 0.37 -22.17
C ASP A 128 13.03 1.09 -20.99
N ILE A 129 12.67 0.33 -19.95
CA ILE A 129 12.16 0.87 -18.68
C ILE A 129 13.34 1.08 -17.74
N HIS A 130 13.54 2.32 -17.29
CA HIS A 130 14.65 2.68 -16.41
C HIS A 130 14.23 2.85 -14.95
N LYS A 131 12.99 3.29 -14.71
CA LYS A 131 12.47 3.48 -13.36
C LYS A 131 10.96 3.41 -13.31
N ILE A 132 10.44 2.38 -12.67
CA ILE A 132 9.02 2.21 -12.35
C ILE A 132 8.65 3.23 -11.26
N THR A 133 7.63 4.05 -11.53
CA THR A 133 7.15 5.08 -10.61
C THR A 133 5.76 4.80 -10.08
N ARG A 134 4.92 4.06 -10.82
CA ARG A 134 3.56 3.67 -10.40
C ARG A 134 3.26 2.26 -10.85
N LEU A 135 2.40 1.59 -10.09
CA LEU A 135 1.77 0.32 -10.43
C LEU A 135 0.26 0.47 -10.29
N ALA A 136 -0.50 -0.36 -10.99
CA ALA A 136 -1.93 -0.56 -10.79
C ALA A 136 -2.29 -1.99 -11.20
N VAL A 137 -3.11 -2.66 -10.39
CA VAL A 137 -3.61 -4.01 -10.70
C VAL A 137 -5.10 -3.94 -10.96
N SER A 138 -5.51 -4.48 -12.10
CA SER A 138 -6.93 -4.61 -12.45
C SER A 138 -7.60 -5.78 -11.74
N ALA A 139 -8.93 -5.74 -11.68
CA ALA A 139 -9.75 -6.85 -11.22
C ALA A 139 -9.63 -8.12 -12.09
N ASN A 140 -8.82 -8.17 -13.15
CA ASN A 140 -8.53 -9.38 -13.93
C ASN A 140 -7.03 -9.77 -13.85
N ASN A 141 -6.33 -9.34 -12.79
CA ASN A 141 -4.91 -9.61 -12.56
C ASN A 141 -3.98 -9.10 -13.68
N ARG A 142 -4.37 -8.03 -14.37
CA ARG A 142 -3.47 -7.30 -15.28
C ARG A 142 -2.76 -6.21 -14.51
N LEU A 143 -1.45 -6.13 -14.66
CA LEU A 143 -0.61 -5.07 -14.12
C LEU A 143 -0.42 -3.98 -15.17
N ALA A 144 -0.67 -2.73 -14.79
CA ALA A 144 -0.22 -1.55 -15.50
C ALA A 144 0.90 -0.88 -14.70
N LEU A 145 1.86 -0.28 -15.39
CA LEU A 145 2.96 0.45 -14.77
C LEU A 145 3.19 1.77 -15.49
N VAL A 146 3.75 2.73 -14.76
CA VAL A 146 4.29 3.99 -15.31
C VAL A 146 5.79 3.99 -15.06
N ALA A 147 6.57 4.37 -16.07
CA ALA A 147 8.02 4.46 -16.01
C ALA A 147 8.52 5.84 -16.43
N GLU A 148 9.66 6.26 -15.85
CA GLU A 148 10.52 7.34 -16.36
C GLU A 148 11.48 6.81 -17.42
#